data_AF-A0A2R4XLA1-F1
#
_entry.id   AF-A0A2R4XLA1-F1
#
_cell.length_a   1.000
_cell.length_b   1.000
_cell.length_c   1.000
_cell.angle_alpha   90.00
_cell.angle_beta   90.00
_cell.angle_gamma   90.00
#
_symmetry.space_group_name_H-M   'P 1'
#
loop_
_entity.id
_entity.type
_entity.pdbx_description
1 polymer ?
#
loop_
_entity_poly.entity_id
_entity_poly.type
_entity_poly.pdbx_seq_one_letter_code
_entity_poly.pdbx_strand_id
1 'polypeptide(L)'
;MECICGHLILDNHDHLSNKGHVIPDQLWLDLLDRINSAIERPGKTDKERETACMAVRKKLNDSKRTAWQCDTCERLYIDDTNGRTLAFESASTGVATGIFRGF
;
A
#
# COMPACT_ATOMS: atom_id res chain seq x y z
N MET A 1 -6.20 -4.75 -13.89
CA MET A 1 -6.28 -3.49 -14.68
C MET A 1 -5.48 -3.64 -15.96
N GLU A 2 -5.81 -2.94 -17.04
CA GLU A 2 -5.01 -2.97 -18.27
C GLU A 2 -3.90 -1.91 -18.21
N CYS A 3 -2.67 -2.31 -18.52
CA CYS A 3 -1.54 -1.40 -18.67
C CYS A 3 -1.61 -0.69 -20.02
N ILE A 4 -1.04 0.51 -20.12
CA ILE A 4 -0.88 1.25 -21.39
C ILE A 4 -0.14 0.42 -22.47
N CYS A 5 0.70 -0.55 -22.08
CA CYS A 5 1.34 -1.46 -23.03
C CYS A 5 0.44 -2.60 -23.55
N GLY A 6 -0.82 -2.66 -23.11
CA GLY A 6 -1.79 -3.73 -23.43
C GLY A 6 -1.69 -4.96 -22.53
N HIS A 7 -0.74 -5.02 -21.60
CA HIS A 7 -0.63 -6.16 -20.67
C HIS A 7 -1.66 -6.06 -19.53
N LEU A 8 -2.27 -7.18 -19.18
CA LEU A 8 -3.20 -7.26 -18.05
C LEU A 8 -2.43 -7.40 -16.73
N ILE A 9 -2.54 -6.39 -15.85
CA ILE A 9 -2.04 -6.46 -14.48
C ILE A 9 -3.09 -7.15 -13.62
N LEU A 10 -2.76 -8.36 -13.14
CA LEU A 10 -3.61 -9.14 -12.24
C LEU A 10 -3.70 -8.48 -10.85
N ASP A 11 -4.91 -8.44 -10.30
CA ASP A 11 -5.24 -7.81 -8.99
C ASP A 11 -6.27 -8.61 -8.17
N ASN A 12 -6.59 -9.83 -8.59
CA ASN A 12 -7.72 -10.61 -8.06
C ASN A 12 -7.34 -11.57 -6.91
N HIS A 13 -6.09 -11.56 -6.48
CA HIS A 13 -5.57 -12.43 -5.42
C HIS A 13 -4.83 -11.64 -4.35
N ASP A 14 -4.69 -12.23 -3.17
CA ASP A 14 -3.81 -11.73 -2.13
C ASP A 14 -2.36 -12.14 -2.42
N HIS A 15 -1.40 -11.47 -1.76
CA HIS A 15 0.03 -11.78 -1.87
C HIS A 15 0.64 -11.61 -3.29
N LEU A 16 0.14 -10.63 -4.02
CA LEU A 16 0.60 -10.31 -5.37
C LEU A 16 1.97 -9.61 -5.37
N SER A 17 2.94 -10.16 -6.09
CA SER A 17 4.30 -9.60 -6.22
C SER A 17 4.39 -8.30 -7.05
N ASN A 18 3.30 -7.96 -7.72
CA ASN A 18 3.14 -6.77 -8.56
C ASN A 18 2.23 -5.72 -7.91
N LYS A 19 1.78 -5.91 -6.66
CA LYS A 19 0.89 -5.01 -5.93
C LYS A 19 1.58 -4.51 -4.65
N GLY A 20 1.51 -3.22 -4.39
CA GLY A 20 2.08 -2.56 -3.23
C GLY A 20 1.14 -1.57 -2.56
N HIS A 21 1.60 -1.03 -1.45
CA HIS A 21 0.91 0.04 -0.72
C HIS A 21 1.84 1.24 -0.56
N VAL A 22 1.34 2.41 -0.96
CA VAL A 22 2.05 3.69 -0.79
C VAL A 22 1.42 4.43 0.37
N ILE A 23 2.22 4.76 1.38
CA ILE A 23 1.79 5.55 2.53
C ILE A 23 2.57 6.87 2.50
N PRO A 24 1.91 8.03 2.37
CA PRO A 24 2.56 9.33 2.49
C PRO A 24 3.27 9.47 3.85
N ASP A 25 4.43 10.11 3.87
CA ASP A 25 5.27 10.25 5.08
C ASP A 25 4.48 10.75 6.31
N GLN A 26 3.66 11.79 6.13
CA GLN A 26 2.80 12.32 7.19
C GLN A 26 1.86 11.26 7.78
N LEU A 27 1.24 10.45 6.91
CA LEU A 27 0.31 9.40 7.32
C LEU A 27 1.02 8.15 7.85
N TRP A 28 2.29 7.96 7.48
CA TRP A 28 3.16 6.93 8.00
C TRP A 28 3.50 7.21 9.46
N LEU A 29 3.93 8.42 9.78
CA LEU A 29 4.21 8.83 11.16
C LEU A 29 2.97 8.73 12.04
N ASP A 30 1.81 9.23 11.58
CA ASP A 30 0.54 9.07 12.29
C ASP A 30 0.18 7.61 12.58
N LEU A 31 0.46 6.71 11.63
CA LEU A 31 0.20 5.28 11.78
C LEU A 31 1.10 4.67 12.85
N LEU A 32 2.39 5.04 12.86
CA LEU A 32 3.35 4.59 13.88
C LEU A 32 2.93 5.07 15.28
N ASP A 33 2.50 6.32 15.42
CA ASP A 33 2.00 6.84 16.70
C ASP A 33 0.77 6.08 17.20
N ARG A 34 -0.12 5.67 16.27
CA ARG A 34 -1.29 4.86 16.60
C ARG A 34 -0.91 3.45 17.05
N ILE A 35 0.10 2.84 16.42
CA ILE A 35 0.66 1.55 16.83
C ILE A 35 1.29 1.66 18.22
N ASN A 36 2.14 2.67 18.45
CA ASN A 36 2.80 2.91 19.73
C ASN A 36 1.76 3.08 20.84
N SER A 37 0.72 3.89 20.61
CA SER A 37 -0.36 4.09 21.57
C SER A 37 -1.08 2.78 21.93
N ALA A 38 -1.29 1.88 20.96
CA ALA A 38 -1.94 0.59 21.21
C ALA A 38 -1.06 -0.38 22.01
N ILE A 39 0.27 -0.27 21.88
CA ILE A 39 1.25 -1.09 22.60
C ILE A 39 1.49 -0.57 24.01
N GLU A 40 1.68 0.74 24.18
CA GLU A 40 2.01 1.37 25.45
C GLU A 40 0.82 1.48 26.40
N ARG A 41 -0.40 1.55 25.85
CA ARG A 41 -1.64 1.69 26.62
C ARG A 41 -2.63 0.59 26.23
N PRO A 42 -2.27 -0.69 26.46
CA PRO A 42 -3.16 -1.79 26.10
C PRO A 42 -4.43 -1.72 26.95
N GLY A 43 -5.57 -2.03 26.33
CA GLY A 43 -6.83 -2.21 27.04
C GLY A 43 -6.71 -3.22 28.19
N LYS A 44 -7.45 -3.00 29.27
CA LYS A 44 -7.49 -3.89 30.44
C LYS A 44 -8.36 -5.12 30.19
N THR A 45 -9.28 -5.03 29.24
CA THR A 45 -10.16 -6.12 28.82
C THR A 45 -9.88 -6.55 27.39
N ASP A 46 -10.28 -7.77 27.04
CA ASP A 46 -10.17 -8.28 25.66
C ASP A 46 -10.89 -7.39 24.66
N LYS A 47 -12.06 -6.86 25.04
CA LYS A 47 -12.85 -5.94 24.21
C LYS A 47 -12.10 -4.63 23.93
N GLU A 48 -11.43 -4.06 24.92
CA GLU A 48 -10.62 -2.84 24.74
C GLU A 48 -9.39 -3.11 23.87
N ARG A 49 -8.75 -4.28 24.02
CA ARG A 49 -7.62 -4.70 23.18
C ARG A 49 -8.03 -4.90 21.73
N GLU A 50 -9.17 -5.56 21.50
CA GLU A 50 -9.75 -5.72 20.17
C GLU A 50 -10.07 -4.36 19.54
N THR A 51 -10.66 -3.44 20.32
CA THR A 51 -10.95 -2.07 19.88
C THR A 51 -9.68 -1.33 19.46
N ALA A 52 -8.59 -1.47 20.21
CA ALA A 52 -7.29 -0.88 19.86
C ALA A 52 -6.71 -1.48 18.57
N CYS A 53 -6.80 -2.80 18.39
CA CYS A 53 -6.36 -3.48 17.17
C CYS A 53 -7.17 -3.03 15.95
N MET A 54 -8.50 -2.95 16.07
CA MET A 54 -9.38 -2.48 15.00
C MET A 54 -9.10 -1.04 14.61
N ALA A 55 -8.78 -0.19 15.58
CA ALA A 55 -8.37 1.19 15.32
C ALA A 55 -7.05 1.29 14.53
N VAL A 56 -6.04 0.47 14.85
CA VAL A 56 -4.79 0.41 14.08
C VAL A 56 -5.06 -0.05 12.65
N ARG A 57 -5.84 -1.13 12.48
CA ARG A 57 -6.22 -1.66 11.16
C ARG A 57 -6.96 -0.62 10.31
N LYS A 58 -7.89 0.12 10.94
CA LYS A 58 -8.61 1.21 10.27
C LYS A 58 -7.63 2.29 9.81
N LYS A 59 -6.76 2.79 10.69
CA LYS A 59 -5.77 3.82 10.32
C LYS A 59 -4.83 3.35 9.21
N LEU A 60 -4.37 2.10 9.25
CA LEU A 60 -3.54 1.51 8.19
C LEU A 60 -4.25 1.54 6.83
N ASN A 61 -5.53 1.16 6.80
CA ASN A 61 -6.32 1.17 5.57
C ASN A 61 -6.61 2.59 5.08
N ASP A 62 -6.89 3.53 5.98
CA ASP A 62 -7.16 4.93 5.63
C ASP A 62 -5.88 5.67 5.16
N SER A 63 -4.71 5.23 5.62
CA SER A 63 -3.42 5.87 5.31
C SER A 63 -2.80 5.41 3.99
N LYS A 64 -3.20 4.25 3.45
CA LYS A 64 -2.54 3.63 2.30
C LYS A 64 -3.26 3.89 0.99
N ARG A 65 -2.49 4.00 -0.08
CA ARG A 65 -2.93 3.95 -1.48
C ARG A 65 -2.51 2.62 -2.09
N THR A 66 -3.29 2.10 -3.02
CA THR A 66 -2.87 0.93 -3.78
C THR A 66 -1.94 1.35 -4.90
N ALA A 67 -0.92 0.54 -5.13
CA ALA A 67 -0.03 0.68 -6.26
C ALA A 67 0.17 -0.66 -6.97
N TRP A 68 0.43 -0.61 -8.27
CA TRP A 68 0.70 -1.76 -9.10
C TRP A 68 1.91 -1.53 -9.99
N GLN A 69 2.64 -2.60 -10.30
CA GLN A 69 3.73 -2.59 -11.25
C GLN A 69 3.36 -3.49 -12.43
N CYS A 70 3.50 -3.00 -13.65
CA CYS A 70 3.47 -3.87 -14.83
C CYS A 70 4.75 -4.71 -14.87
N ASP A 71 4.63 -6.02 -14.97
CA ASP A 71 5.77 -6.93 -15.10
C ASP A 71 6.41 -6.94 -16.51
N THR A 72 5.70 -6.39 -17.50
CA THR A 72 6.13 -6.39 -18.90
C THR A 72 6.81 -5.08 -19.29
N CYS A 73 6.25 -3.93 -18.91
CA CYS A 73 6.79 -2.61 -19.28
C CYS A 73 7.16 -1.75 -18.07
N GLU A 74 7.10 -2.31 -16.86
CA GLU A 74 7.65 -1.73 -15.62
C GLU A 74 6.98 -0.44 -15.11
N ARG A 75 6.01 0.09 -15.85
CA ARG A 75 5.21 1.25 -15.43
C ARG A 75 4.58 1.00 -14.07
N LEU A 76 4.64 2.02 -13.24
CA LEU A 76 3.95 2.04 -11.95
C LEU A 76 2.60 2.71 -12.11
N TYR A 77 1.62 2.15 -11.43
CA TYR A 77 0.28 2.69 -11.32
C TYR A 77 0.01 2.95 -9.84
N ILE A 78 -0.43 4.15 -9.48
CA ILE A 78 -0.68 4.53 -8.08
C ILE A 78 -2.00 5.28 -8.03
N ASP A 79 -2.86 4.94 -7.07
CA ASP A 79 -4.08 5.70 -6.82
C ASP A 79 -3.77 7.05 -6.17
N ASP A 80 -4.41 8.11 -6.67
CA ASP A 80 -4.44 9.42 -6.03
C ASP A 80 -5.45 9.44 -4.86
N THR A 81 -5.59 10.61 -4.21
CA THR A 81 -6.54 10.78 -3.09
C THR A 81 -8.01 10.72 -3.50
N ASN A 82 -8.32 10.77 -4.79
CA ASN A 82 -9.66 10.71 -5.35
C ASN A 82 -9.99 9.33 -5.94
N GLY A 83 -9.11 8.34 -5.76
CA GLY A 83 -9.27 7.01 -6.34
C GLY A 83 -9.01 6.95 -7.84
N ARG A 84 -8.33 7.95 -8.42
CA ARG A 84 -7.87 7.92 -9.81
C ARG A 84 -6.50 7.26 -9.87
N THR A 85 -6.35 6.27 -10.73
CA THR A 85 -5.07 5.60 -10.93
C THR A 85 -4.21 6.38 -11.94
N LEU A 86 -3.02 6.80 -11.52
CA LEU A 86 -2.04 7.53 -12.34
C LEU A 86 -0.89 6.62 -12.75
N ALA A 87 -0.40 6.77 -13.98
CA ALA A 87 0.73 6.00 -14.51
C ALA A 87 2.05 6.80 -14.42
N PHE A 88 3.12 6.12 -14.02
CA PHE A 88 4.46 6.66 -13.88
C PHE A 88 5.47 5.77 -14.61
N GLU A 89 6.51 6.40 -15.15
CA GLU A 89 7.63 5.74 -15.81
C GLU A 89 8.95 6.11 -15.15
N SER A 90 9.92 5.20 -15.24
CA SER A 90 11.26 5.44 -14.71
C SER A 90 11.95 6.55 -15.50
N ALA A 91 12.59 7.49 -14.80
CA ALA A 91 13.41 8.52 -15.43
C ALA A 91 14.75 7.98 -15.97
N SER A 92 15.22 6.84 -15.45
CA SER A 92 16.50 6.24 -15.85
C SER A 92 16.31 5.22 -16.97
N THR A 93 17.27 5.16 -17.89
CA THR A 93 17.38 4.05 -18.86
C THR A 93 17.85 2.79 -18.15
N GLY A 94 16.93 1.89 -17.82
CA GLY A 94 17.21 0.62 -17.15
C GLY A 94 15.94 -0.04 -16.64
N VAL A 95 16.02 -1.37 -16.49
CA VAL A 95 14.92 -2.20 -16.01
C VAL A 95 14.67 -1.91 -14.53
N ALA A 96 13.54 -1.30 -14.20
CA ALA A 96 13.09 -1.04 -12.84
C ALA A 96 12.11 -2.14 -12.37
N THR A 97 12.48 -3.41 -12.50
CA THR A 97 11.62 -4.53 -12.07
C THR A 97 11.71 -4.80 -10.57
N GLY A 98 10.63 -5.36 -10.02
CA GLY A 98 10.64 -5.91 -8.66
C GLY A 98 10.48 -4.88 -7.55
N ILE A 99 9.98 -3.68 -7.85
CA ILE A 99 9.75 -2.62 -6.84
C ILE A 99 8.79 -3.11 -5.73
N PHE A 100 7.80 -3.92 -6.10
CA PHE A 100 6.83 -4.50 -5.15
C PHE A 100 7.10 -5.97 -4.81
N ARG A 101 8.23 -6.55 -5.26
CA ARG A 101 8.59 -7.92 -4.85
C ARG A 101 9.10 -7.91 -3.41
N GLY A 102 8.47 -8.73 -2.56
CA GLY A 102 9.03 -9.08 -1.25
C GLY A 102 10.28 -9.95 -1.39
N PHE A 103 11.19 -9.84 -0.42
CA PHE A 103 12.41 -10.66 -0.29
C PHE A 103 12.13 -12.00 0.37
#